data_AF-A0A9E5YI17-F1
#
_entry.id   AF-A0A9E5YI17-F1
#
_cell.length_a   1.000
_cell.length_b   1.000
_cell.length_c   1.000
_cell.angle_alpha   90.00
_cell.angle_beta   90.00
_cell.angle_gamma   90.00
#
_symmetry.space_group_name_H-M   'P 1'
#
loop_
_entity.id
_entity.type
_entity.pdbx_description
1 polymer ?
#
loop_
_entity_poly.entity_id
_entity_poly.type
_entity_poly.pdbx_seq_one_letter_code
_entity_poly.pdbx_strand_id
1 'polypeptide(L)' 'MAKKKAPAKKTASKTKATVLETVFGAIKIARKGISVAALKEKTKLNPRQLSNALYKLSNKGMIAAKSRGLYVKK' A
#
# COMPACT_ATOMS: atom_id res chain seq x y z
N MET A 1 -10.37 2.93 -39.55
CA MET A 1 -10.87 2.84 -38.15
C MET A 1 -10.16 1.68 -37.46
N ALA A 2 -9.23 1.91 -36.53
CA ALA A 2 -8.59 0.83 -35.77
C ALA A 2 -8.33 1.28 -34.33
N LYS A 3 -8.87 0.49 -33.39
CA LYS A 3 -9.10 0.81 -31.97
C LYS A 3 -7.81 1.13 -31.21
N LYS A 4 -7.78 2.31 -30.58
CA LYS A 4 -6.79 2.76 -29.60
C LYS A 4 -6.95 1.93 -28.32
N LYS A 5 -6.17 0.87 -28.17
CA LYS A 5 -6.15 0.04 -26.95
C LYS A 5 -5.29 0.74 -25.90
N ALA A 6 -5.93 1.20 -24.83
CA ALA A 6 -5.30 1.85 -23.69
C ALA A 6 -4.14 0.99 -23.12
N PRO A 7 -2.98 1.59 -22.77
CA PRO A 7 -1.90 0.84 -22.16
C PRO A 7 -2.33 0.36 -20.77
N ALA A 8 -2.54 -0.95 -20.64
CA ALA A 8 -2.79 -1.60 -19.37
C ALA A 8 -1.58 -1.38 -18.45
N LYS A 9 -1.86 -0.63 -17.39
CA LYS A 9 -1.05 -0.25 -16.24
C LYS A 9 0.06 -1.26 -15.88
N LYS A 10 1.29 -0.85 -16.22
CA LYS A 10 2.61 -1.20 -15.67
C LYS A 10 2.70 -2.50 -14.85
N THR A 11 3.33 -3.48 -15.49
CA THR A 11 4.19 -4.49 -14.89
C THR A 11 4.89 -3.99 -13.63
N ALA A 12 4.51 -4.53 -12.47
CA ALA A 12 5.28 -4.39 -11.24
C ALA A 12 6.53 -5.25 -11.39
N SER A 13 7.61 -4.61 -11.85
CA SER A 13 8.95 -5.18 -11.90
C SER A 13 9.31 -5.79 -10.54
N LYS A 14 9.76 -7.04 -10.53
CA LYS A 14 10.31 -7.76 -9.37
C LYS A 14 11.66 -7.17 -8.95
N THR A 15 11.68 -5.89 -8.63
CA THR A 15 12.86 -5.17 -8.12
C THR A 15 12.60 -4.92 -6.65
N LYS A 16 13.29 -5.65 -5.77
CA LYS A 16 13.43 -5.42 -4.32
C LYS A 16 12.26 -4.62 -3.73
N ALA A 17 11.19 -5.30 -3.32
CA ALA A 17 9.99 -4.66 -2.78
C ALA A 17 10.39 -3.57 -1.78
N THR A 18 10.16 -2.32 -2.17
CA THR A 18 10.49 -1.18 -1.31
C THR A 18 9.60 -1.22 -0.09
N VAL A 19 10.01 -0.56 1.00
CA VAL A 19 9.20 -0.41 2.23
C VAL A 19 7.75 -0.01 1.90
N LEU A 20 7.55 0.85 0.90
CA LEU A 20 6.23 1.26 0.42
C LEU A 20 5.42 0.11 -0.19
N GLU A 21 6.03 -0.69 -1.08
CA GLU A 21 5.39 -1.84 -1.72
C GLU A 21 5.04 -2.92 -0.67
N THR A 22 5.92 -3.16 0.31
CA THR A 22 5.68 -4.13 1.39
C THR A 22 4.50 -3.72 2.26
N VAL A 23 4.44 -2.45 2.69
CA VAL A 23 3.31 -1.91 3.46
C VAL A 23 2.03 -1.93 2.62
N PHE A 24 2.10 -1.49 1.37
CA PHE A 24 0.94 -1.49 0.47
C PHE A 24 0.42 -2.91 0.19
N GLY A 25 1.31 -3.89 -0.01
CA GLY A 25 0.97 -5.28 -0.17
C GLY A 25 0.23 -5.84 1.03
N ALA A 26 0.73 -5.58 2.25
CA ALA A 26 0.07 -6.00 3.48
C ALA A 26 -1.34 -5.39 3.65
N ILE A 27 -1.52 -4.11 3.30
CA ILE A 27 -2.84 -3.44 3.29
C ILE A 27 -3.75 -4.02 2.21
N LYS A 28 -3.22 -4.28 1.00
CA LYS A 28 -3.97 -4.81 -0.14
C LYS A 28 -4.54 -6.20 0.13
N ILE A 29 -3.82 -7.05 0.87
CA ILE A 29 -4.29 -8.39 1.25
C ILE A 29 -5.38 -8.30 2.33
N ALA A 30 -5.31 -7.29 3.20
CA ALA A 30 -6.26 -7.07 4.29
C ALA A 30 -7.56 -6.42 3.81
N ARG A 31 -8.53 -7.21 3.34
CA ARG A 31 -9.84 -6.73 2.86
C ARG A 31 -10.67 -5.96 3.91
N LYS A 32 -10.47 -6.26 5.20
CA LYS A 32 -11.17 -5.57 6.31
C LYS A 32 -10.45 -4.31 6.80
N GLY A 33 -9.28 -4.01 6.25
CA GLY A 33 -8.34 -3.04 6.79
C GLY A 33 -7.35 -3.67 7.74
N ILE A 34 -6.25 -2.95 7.98
CA ILE A 34 -5.15 -3.40 8.82
C ILE A 34 -4.71 -2.26 9.74
N SER A 35 -4.40 -2.60 10.99
CA SER A 35 -3.90 -1.63 11.96
C SER A 35 -2.40 -1.40 11.79
N VAL A 36 -1.89 -0.29 12.32
CA VAL A 36 -0.44 -0.02 12.35
C VAL A 36 0.32 -1.11 13.12
N ALA A 37 -0.27 -1.63 14.20
CA ALA A 37 0.30 -2.75 14.97
C ALA A 37 0.43 -4.02 14.12
N ALA A 38 -0.65 -4.43 13.45
CA ALA A 38 -0.64 -5.61 12.58
C ALA A 38 0.30 -5.42 11.37
N LEU A 39 0.41 -4.21 10.84
CA LEU A 39 1.38 -3.89 9.80
C LEU A 39 2.82 -4.05 10.32
N LYS A 40 3.10 -3.56 11.54
CA LYS A 40 4.42 -3.69 12.16
C LYS A 40 4.82 -5.15 12.32
N GLU A 41 3.90 -6.00 12.77
CA GLU A 41 4.16 -7.44 12.94
C GLU A 41 4.39 -8.14 11.60
N LYS A 42 3.56 -7.86 10.59
CA LYS A 42 3.68 -8.50 9.27
C LYS A 42 4.91 -8.06 8.48
N THR A 43 5.23 -6.78 8.54
CA THR A 43 6.29 -6.19 7.72
C THR A 43 7.63 -6.12 8.44
N LYS A 44 7.64 -6.31 9.77
CA LYS A 44 8.81 -6.13 10.66
C LYS A 44 9.50 -4.78 10.44
N LEU A 45 8.74 -3.76 10.06
CA LEU A 45 9.25 -2.41 9.80
C LEU A 45 9.25 -1.56 11.05
N ASN A 46 10.15 -0.59 11.09
CA ASN A 46 10.19 0.39 12.16
C ASN A 46 8.95 1.30 12.13
N PRO A 47 8.43 1.73 13.30
CA PRO A 47 7.24 2.58 13.38
C PRO A 47 7.37 3.89 12.57
N ARG A 48 8.59 4.45 12.51
CA ARG A 48 8.90 5.64 11.69
C ARG A 48 8.80 5.35 10.19
N GLN A 49 9.30 4.20 9.74
CA GLN A 49 9.20 3.77 8.34
C GLN A 49 7.74 3.50 7.96
N LEU A 50 6.99 2.86 8.84
CA LEU A 50 5.56 2.62 8.67
C LEU A 50 4.79 3.93 8.56
N SER A 51 5.03 4.88 9.47
CA SER A 51 4.35 6.18 9.45
C SER A 51 4.65 6.95 8.16
N ASN A 52 5.92 6.99 7.73
CA ASN A 52 6.30 7.62 6.46
C ASN A 52 5.70 6.90 5.25
N ALA A 53 5.63 5.57 5.28
CA ALA A 53 5.05 4.78 4.21
C ALA A 53 3.53 5.01 4.12
N LEU A 54 2.83 4.95 5.24
CA LEU A 54 1.39 5.22 5.33
C LEU A 54 1.07 6.63 4.88
N TYR A 55 1.84 7.63 5.30
CA TYR A 55 1.69 9.01 4.84
C TYR A 55 1.84 9.11 3.32
N LYS A 56 2.92 8.55 2.75
CA LYS A 56 3.16 8.58 1.30
C LYS A 56 2.09 7.81 0.51
N LEU A 57 1.65 6.66 0.99
CA LEU A 57 0.62 5.85 0.34
C LEU A 57 -0.76 6.52 0.41
N SER A 58 -1.09 7.15 1.54
CA SER A 58 -2.33 7.91 1.72
C SER A 58 -2.33 9.15 0.83
N ASN A 59 -1.22 9.89 0.78
CA ASN A 59 -1.10 11.08 -0.07
C ASN A 59 -1.14 10.75 -1.57
N LYS A 60 -0.63 9.58 -1.96
CA LYS A 60 -0.80 9.03 -3.33
C LYS A 60 -2.21 8.52 -3.63
N GLY A 61 -3.12 8.51 -2.64
CA GLY A 61 -4.48 7.99 -2.79
C GLY A 61 -4.58 6.48 -2.95
N MET A 62 -3.53 5.73 -2.59
CA MET A 62 -3.51 4.26 -2.72
C MET A 62 -4.20 3.57 -1.54
N ILE A 63 -4.21 4.22 -0.38
CA ILE A 63 -4.85 3.75 0.85
C ILE A 63 -5.66 4.88 1.46
N ALA A 64 -6.63 4.53 2.31
CA ALA A 64 -7.39 5.45 3.12
C ALA A 64 -7.38 5.00 4.58
N ALA A 65 -7.39 5.94 5.51
CA ALA A 65 -7.67 5.64 6.91
C ALA A 65 -9.18 5.43 7.07
N LYS A 66 -9.59 4.21 7.39
CA LYS A 66 -11.01 3.90 7.70
C LYS A 66 -11.37 4.35 9.11
N SER A 67 -10.41 4.29 10.04
CA SER A 67 -10.53 4.78 11.42
C SER A 67 -9.14 5.14 11.95
N ARG A 68 -9.05 5.76 13.12
CA ARG A 68 -7.78 6.15 13.75
C ARG A 68 -6.89 4.91 13.92
N GLY A 69 -5.79 4.86 13.16
CA GLY A 69 -4.85 3.73 13.16
C GLY A 69 -5.27 2.51 12.35
N LEU A 70 -6.36 2.56 11.58
CA LEU A 70 -6.85 1.50 10.70
C LEU A 70 -6.83 1.94 9.24
N TYR A 71 -6.05 1.25 8.41
CA TYR A 71 -5.87 1.58 6.99
C TYR A 71 -6.49 0.53 6.09
N VAL A 72 -7.18 0.98 5.05
CA VAL A 72 -7.76 0.16 4.00
C VAL A 72 -7.20 0.57 2.65
N LYS A 73 -7.18 -0.36 1.70
CA LYS A 73 -6.93 0.01 0.31
C LYS A 73 -8.10 0.84 -0.21
N LYS A 74 -7.80 1.91 -0.93
CA LYS A 74 -8.79 2.72 -1.66
C LYS A 74 -9.12 2.10 -3.02
#